data_AF-A0A960XMM2-F1
#
_entry.id   AF-A0A960XMM2-F1
#
_cell.length_a   1.000
_cell.length_b   1.000
_cell.length_c   1.000
_cell.angle_alpha   90.00
_cell.angle_beta   90.00
_cell.angle_gamma   90.00
#
_symmetry.space_group_name_H-M   'P 1'
#
loop_
_entity.id
_entity.type
_entity.pdbx_description
1 polymer ?
#
loop_
_entity_poly.entity_id
_entity_poly.type
_entity_poly.pdbx_seq_one_letter_code
_entity_poly.pdbx_strand_id
1 'polypeptide(L)'
;WGEAAGLVLASGLFGAAHSVNRTYATAAAVVGVYLGTLYQITGGLLGPILTHAVYDFLALVWFLRISPAIEASLPTATAPVGRAAPSDHSAGPPASPPDPEP
;
A
#
# COMPACT_ATOMS: atom_id res chain seq x y z
N TRP A 1 -20.98 9.44 36.29
CA TRP A 1 -19.51 9.50 36.06
C TRP A 1 -18.95 8.23 35.43
N GLY A 2 -19.36 7.02 35.86
CA GLY A 2 -18.81 5.76 35.33
C GLY A 2 -18.97 5.56 33.83
N GLU A 3 -20.11 5.92 33.25
CA GLU A 3 -20.37 5.73 31.81
C GLU A 3 -19.46 6.56 30.91
N ALA A 4 -19.35 7.86 31.18
CA ALA A 4 -18.48 8.75 30.42
C ALA A 4 -16.99 8.37 30.56
N ALA A 5 -16.56 8.02 31.78
CA ALA A 5 -15.20 7.54 32.02
C ALA A 5 -14.93 6.21 31.30
N GLY A 6 -15.88 5.27 31.36
CA GLY A 6 -15.81 3.99 30.66
C GLY A 6 -15.73 4.16 29.15
N LEU A 7 -16.52 5.07 28.59
CA LEU A 7 -16.49 5.40 27.17
C LEU A 7 -15.14 5.96 26.75
N VAL A 8 -14.60 6.93 27.48
CA VAL A 8 -13.28 7.53 27.17
C VAL A 8 -12.17 6.48 27.28
N LEU A 9 -12.15 5.69 28.36
CA LEU A 9 -11.15 4.65 28.57
C LEU A 9 -11.23 3.56 27.49
N ALA A 10 -12.43 3.04 27.20
CA ALA A 10 -12.62 2.03 26.17
C ALA A 10 -12.21 2.54 24.79
N SER A 11 -12.57 3.78 24.45
CA SER A 11 -12.20 4.40 23.17
C SER A 11 -10.70 4.61 23.04
N GLY A 12 -10.05 5.08 24.11
CA GLY A 12 -8.60 5.22 24.16
C GLY A 12 -7.88 3.89 24.01
N LEU A 13 -8.36 2.84 24.72
CA LEU A 13 -7.78 1.50 24.62
C LEU A 13 -7.99 0.87 23.24
N PHE A 14 -9.15 1.09 22.63
CA PHE A 14 -9.43 0.66 21.26
C PHE A 14 -8.49 1.34 20.25
N GLY A 15 -8.29 2.66 20.36
CA GLY A 15 -7.32 3.38 19.54
C GLY A 15 -5.88 2.87 19.74
N ALA A 16 -5.49 2.60 20.99
CA ALA A 16 -4.17 2.05 21.31
C ALA A 16 -3.95 0.65 20.72
N ALA A 17 -4.98 -0.21 20.73
CA ALA A 17 -4.92 -1.54 20.12
C ALA A 17 -4.76 -1.50 18.60
N HIS A 18 -5.12 -0.38 17.95
CA HIS A 18 -5.03 -0.17 16.50
C HIS A 18 -3.87 0.76 16.12
N SER A 19 -2.75 0.71 16.84
CA SER A 19 -1.60 1.59 16.67
C SER A 19 -0.67 1.21 15.48
N VAL A 20 -1.21 1.14 14.26
CA VAL A 20 -0.37 0.96 13.04
C VAL A 20 0.36 2.25 12.69
N ASN A 21 -0.33 3.39 12.80
CA ASN A 21 0.26 4.73 12.72
C ASN A 21 -0.56 5.70 13.59
N ARG A 22 -0.04 6.91 13.85
CA ARG A 22 -0.72 7.89 14.73
C ARG A 22 -2.10 8.30 14.22
N THR A 23 -2.25 8.60 12.93
CA THR A 23 -3.54 9.03 12.38
C THR A 23 -4.57 7.89 12.42
N TYR A 24 -4.14 6.66 12.15
CA TYR A 24 -5.00 5.48 12.28
C TYR A 24 -5.41 5.22 13.73
N ALA A 25 -4.50 5.35 14.69
CA ALA A 25 -4.84 5.24 16.12
C ALA A 25 -5.86 6.31 16.56
N THR A 26 -5.68 7.56 16.13
CA THR A 26 -6.64 8.64 16.40
C THR A 26 -7.99 8.37 15.76
N ALA A 27 -8.02 7.93 14.49
CA ALA A 27 -9.25 7.57 13.80
C ALA A 27 -9.97 6.41 14.51
N ALA A 28 -9.24 5.36 14.89
CA ALA A 28 -9.78 4.24 15.64
C ALA A 28 -10.36 4.70 16.99
N ALA A 29 -9.68 5.57 17.73
CA ALA A 29 -10.21 6.12 18.99
C ALA A 29 -11.54 6.87 18.78
N VAL A 30 -11.67 7.66 17.70
CA VAL A 30 -12.91 8.34 17.33
C VAL A 30 -14.03 7.34 16.99
N VAL A 31 -13.71 6.28 16.24
CA VAL A 31 -14.65 5.19 15.97
C VAL A 31 -15.08 4.52 17.28
N GLY A 32 -14.16 4.31 18.22
CA GLY A 32 -14.46 3.79 19.56
C GLY A 32 -15.47 4.66 20.34
N VAL A 33 -15.30 5.99 20.30
CA VAL A 33 -16.25 6.95 20.91
C VAL A 33 -17.63 6.81 20.28
N TYR A 34 -17.69 6.68 18.96
CA TYR A 34 -18.93 6.53 18.22
C TYR A 34 -19.64 5.20 18.57
N LEU A 35 -18.93 4.07 18.55
CA LEU A 35 -19.49 2.75 18.90
C LEU A 35 -19.93 2.69 20.37
N GLY A 36 -19.15 3.28 21.29
CA GLY A 36 -19.50 3.39 22.71
C GLY A 36 -20.75 4.25 22.91
N THR A 37 -20.86 5.37 22.21
CA THR A 37 -22.07 6.21 22.25
C THR A 37 -23.29 5.46 21.69
N LEU A 38 -23.11 4.72 20.60
CA LEU A 38 -24.17 3.92 20.00
C LEU A 38 -24.65 2.82 20.94
N TYR A 39 -23.73 2.19 21.70
CA TYR A 39 -24.09 1.26 22.76
C TYR A 39 -24.94 1.94 23.84
N GLN A 40 -24.53 3.11 24.33
CA GLN A 40 -25.29 3.84 25.36
C GLN A 40 -26.70 4.24 24.88
N ILE A 41 -26.85 4.60 23.60
CA ILE A 41 -28.16 4.99 23.02
C ILE A 41 -29.06 3.77 22.77
N THR A 42 -28.49 2.68 22.25
CA THR A 42 -29.28 1.49 21.88
C THR A 42 -29.49 0.52 23.03
N GLY A 43 -28.68 0.60 24.09
CA GLY A 43 -28.70 -0.30 25.24
C GLY A 43 -28.27 -1.75 24.93
N GLY A 44 -27.73 -1.99 23.73
CA GLY A 44 -27.42 -3.34 23.24
C GLY A 44 -26.19 -3.39 22.33
N LEU A 45 -25.61 -4.57 22.18
CA LEU A 45 -24.39 -4.76 21.41
C LEU A 45 -24.62 -4.89 19.90
N LEU A 46 -25.85 -5.18 19.46
CA LEU A 46 -26.15 -5.45 18.06
C LEU A 46 -25.87 -4.21 17.17
N GLY A 47 -26.26 -3.01 17.61
CA GLY A 47 -26.01 -1.77 16.88
C GLY A 47 -24.50 -1.51 16.66
N PRO A 48 -23.68 -1.50 17.71
CA PRO A 48 -22.22 -1.40 17.61
C PRO A 48 -21.58 -2.49 16.73
N ILE A 49 -21.99 -3.76 16.89
CA ILE A 49 -21.44 -4.88 16.10
C ILE A 49 -21.69 -4.68 14.61
N LEU A 50 -22.94 -4.39 14.22
CA LEU A 50 -23.28 -4.19 12.80
C LEU A 50 -22.56 -2.97 12.23
N THR A 51 -22.52 -1.88 12.97
CA THR A 51 -21.85 -0.64 12.55
C THR A 51 -20.36 -0.86 12.32
N HIS A 52 -19.70 -1.58 13.21
CA HIS A 52 -18.28 -1.93 13.07
C HIS A 52 -18.05 -2.85 11.87
N ALA A 53 -18.85 -3.91 11.72
CA ALA A 53 -18.73 -4.85 10.62
C ALA A 53 -18.90 -4.17 9.25
N VAL A 54 -19.87 -3.25 9.13
CA VAL A 54 -20.08 -2.47 7.90
C VAL A 54 -18.90 -1.53 7.64
N TYR A 55 -18.41 -0.81 8.67
CA TYR A 55 -17.25 0.07 8.53
C TYR A 55 -16.02 -0.69 8.03
N ASP A 56 -15.70 -1.82 8.66
CA ASP A 56 -14.56 -2.66 8.29
C ASP A 56 -14.71 -3.21 6.88
N PHE A 57 -15.91 -3.67 6.52
CA PHE A 57 -16.19 -4.14 5.16
C PHE A 57 -15.95 -3.03 4.12
N LEU A 58 -16.46 -1.82 4.35
CA LEU A 58 -16.24 -0.70 3.46
C LEU A 58 -14.77 -0.29 3.38
N ALA A 59 -14.06 -0.28 4.51
CA ALA A 59 -12.62 0.02 4.55
C ALA A 59 -11.80 -1.02 3.76
N LEU A 60 -12.13 -2.30 3.92
CA LEU A 60 -11.47 -3.40 3.18
C LEU A 60 -11.78 -3.35 1.68
N VAL A 61 -13.04 -3.11 1.30
CA VAL A 61 -13.43 -2.93 -0.11
C VAL A 61 -12.68 -1.74 -0.72
N TRP A 62 -12.64 -0.61 -0.03
CA TRP A 62 -11.90 0.56 -0.47
C TRP A 62 -10.41 0.24 -0.66
N PHE A 63 -9.79 -0.39 0.33
CA PHE A 63 -8.37 -0.75 0.28
C PHE A 63 -8.05 -1.73 -0.85
N LEU A 64 -8.88 -2.76 -1.06
CA LEU A 64 -8.61 -3.85 -2.01
C LEU A 64 -9.04 -3.53 -3.45
N ARG A 65 -9.98 -2.61 -3.66
CA ARG A 65 -10.57 -2.35 -4.99
C ARG A 65 -10.33 -0.95 -5.51
N ILE A 66 -10.13 0.04 -4.64
CA ILE A 66 -10.16 1.46 -5.03
C ILE A 66 -8.78 2.11 -4.88
N SER A 67 -7.94 1.66 -3.94
CA SER A 67 -6.56 2.15 -3.80
C SER A 67 -5.65 1.61 -4.92
N PRO A 68 -5.26 2.41 -5.93
CA PRO A 68 -4.31 1.99 -6.94
C PRO A 68 -2.91 2.13 -6.32
N ALA A 69 -2.42 1.07 -5.68
CA ALA A 69 -1.12 1.07 -5.05
C ALA A 69 -0.02 0.99 -6.12
N ILE A 70 0.62 2.12 -6.42
CA ILE A 70 2.01 2.23 -6.94
C ILE A 70 2.27 1.70 -8.37
N GLU A 71 1.33 0.98 -8.98
CA GLU A 71 1.49 0.37 -10.31
C GLU A 71 1.58 1.39 -11.46
N ALA A 72 0.96 2.57 -11.30
CA ALA A 72 1.04 3.68 -12.25
C ALA A 72 2.39 4.43 -12.22
N SER A 73 3.23 4.18 -11.21
CA SER A 73 4.53 4.85 -11.01
C SER A 73 5.74 3.98 -11.32
N LEU A 74 5.54 2.73 -11.77
CA LEU A 74 6.61 1.99 -12.41
C LEU A 74 6.79 2.56 -13.83
N PRO A 75 7.95 3.15 -14.18
CA PRO A 75 8.23 3.38 -15.58
C PRO A 75 8.11 2.02 -16.28
N THR A 76 7.25 1.95 -17.29
CA THR A 76 7.19 0.83 -18.20
C THR A 76 8.60 0.63 -18.75
N ALA A 77 9.36 -0.28 -18.16
CA ALA A 77 10.68 -0.69 -18.63
C ALA A 77 10.49 -1.54 -19.89
N THR A 78 9.89 -0.94 -20.91
CA THR A 78 9.90 -1.38 -22.31
C THR A 78 10.53 -0.26 -23.12
N ALA A 79 11.79 0.05 -22.83
CA ALA A 79 12.68 0.36 -23.93
C ALA A 79 13.15 -1.01 -24.46
N PRO A 80 12.88 -1.38 -25.72
CA PRO A 80 13.51 -2.55 -26.28
C PRO A 80 15.02 -2.27 -26.21
N VAL A 81 15.75 -3.08 -25.43
CA VAL A 81 17.21 -3.00 -25.43
C VAL A 81 17.61 -3.19 -26.89
N GLY A 82 18.09 -2.11 -27.49
CA GLY A 82 18.42 -2.07 -28.90
C GLY A 82 19.38 -3.20 -29.15
N ARG A 83 18.92 -4.17 -29.94
CA ARG A 83 19.71 -5.14 -30.68
C ARG A 83 21.07 -4.53 -30.97
N ALA A 84 22.11 -4.99 -30.27
CA ALA A 84 23.48 -4.66 -30.62
C ALA A 84 23.65 -4.99 -32.10
N ALA A 85 23.91 -3.97 -32.91
CA ALA A 85 24.26 -4.15 -34.30
C ALA A 85 25.48 -5.07 -34.37
N PRO A 86 25.53 -6.06 -35.27
CA PRO A 86 26.75 -6.82 -35.49
C PRO A 86 27.81 -5.83 -35.97
N SER A 87 28.93 -5.77 -35.26
CA SER A 87 30.12 -5.07 -35.72
C SER A 87 30.61 -5.76 -36.98
N ASP A 88 30.21 -5.25 -38.14
CA ASP A 88 30.87 -5.50 -39.42
C ASP A 88 32.31 -4.98 -39.32
N HIS A 89 33.21 -5.84 -38.84
CA HIS A 89 34.63 -5.74 -39.17
C HIS A 89 34.79 -6.18 -40.62
N SER A 90 34.44 -5.25 -41.50
CA SER A 90 34.78 -5.27 -42.91
C SER A 90 36.29 -5.13 -43.07
N ALA A 91 36.85 -6.02 -43.88
CA ALA A 91 38.00 -5.84 -44.77
C ALA A 91 39.30 -5.23 -44.17
N GLY A 92 40.33 -6.07 -44.05
CA GLY A 92 41.67 -5.70 -43.58
C GLY A 92 42.56 -4.95 -44.59
N PRO A 93 43.81 -4.66 -44.24
CA PRO A 93 44.86 -4.29 -45.19
C PRO A 93 45.57 -5.54 -45.77
N PRO A 94 46.08 -5.47 -47.02
CA PRO A 94 46.65 -6.59 -47.76
C PRO A 94 47.98 -7.11 -47.18
N ALA A 95 48.21 -8.40 -47.37
CA ALA A 95 49.46 -9.09 -47.07
C ALA A 95 50.66 -8.44 -47.79
N SER A 96 51.77 -8.28 -47.08
CA SER A 96 53.06 -7.87 -47.63
C SER A 96 53.56 -8.88 -48.67
N PRO A 97 54.17 -8.44 -49.79
CA PRO A 97 54.77 -9.34 -50.77
C PRO A 97 56.03 -10.04 -50.21
N PRO A 98 56.36 -11.24 -50.68
CA PRO A 98 57.58 -11.95 -50.28
C PRO A 98 58.83 -11.31 -50.89
N ASP A 99 59.91 -11.25 -50.11
CA ASP A 99 61.24 -10.82 -50.55
C ASP A 99 61.82 -11.75 -51.63
N PRO A 100 62.55 -11.22 -52.65
CA PRO A 100 63.26 -12.06 -53.61
C PRO A 100 64.52 -12.68 -52.98
N GLU A 101 64.63 -14.01 -53.08
CA GLU A 101 65.85 -14.78 -52.74
C GLU A 101 67.06 -14.37 -53.60
N PRO A 102 68.29 -14.38 -53.04
CA PRO A 102 69.53 -14.42 -53.82
C PRO A 102 70.00 -15.85 -54.16
#